data_AF-T2JXH2-F1
#
_entry.id   AF-T2JXH2-F1
#
_cell.length_a   1.000
_cell.length_b   1.000
_cell.length_c   1.000
_cell.angle_alpha   90.00
_cell.angle_beta   90.00
_cell.angle_gamma   90.00
#
_symmetry.space_group_name_H-M   'P 1'
#
loop_
_entity.id
_entity.type
_entity.pdbx_description
1 polymer ?
#
loop_
_entity_poly.entity_id
_entity_poly.type
_entity_poly.pdbx_seq_one_letter_code
_entity_poly.pdbx_strand_id
1 'polypeptide(L)' 'MNEKSKLLETIAGKNRGLLATEMDRVRVLSAIEQLEDHNPNPTPIKTLNY' A
#
# COMPACT_ATOMS: atom_id res chain seq x y z
N MET A 1 2.24 4.77 14.85
CA MET A 1 1.36 4.54 13.69
C MET A 1 1.89 3.31 12.96
N ASN A 2 1.02 2.40 12.51
CA ASN A 2 1.39 1.21 11.73
C ASN A 2 1.52 1.61 10.24
N GLU A 3 2.44 0.98 9.51
CA GLU A 3 2.70 1.11 8.07
C GLU A 3 1.42 0.95 7.24
N LYS A 4 0.52 0.06 7.67
CA LYS A 4 -0.81 -0.11 7.09
C LYS A 4 -1.67 1.15 7.23
N SER A 5 -1.68 1.78 8.39
CA SER A 5 -2.41 3.04 8.60
C SER A 5 -1.82 4.17 7.77
N LYS A 6 -0.48 4.21 7.64
CA LYS A 6 0.24 5.17 6.80
C LYS A 6 -0.12 5.01 5.31
N LEU A 7 -0.19 3.77 4.82
CA LEU A 7 -0.63 3.51 3.45
C LEU A 7 -2.08 3.98 3.23
N LEU A 8 -2.98 3.66 4.15
CA LEU A 8 -4.39 4.07 4.07
C LEU A 8 -4.55 5.60 4.05
N GLU A 9 -3.79 6.32 4.87
CA GLU A 9 -3.77 7.78 4.84
C GLU A 9 -3.19 8.33 3.53
N THR A 10 -2.12 7.71 3.03
CA THR A 10 -1.45 8.13 1.79
C THR A 10 -2.39 8.00 0.58
N ILE A 11 -3.23 6.97 0.52
CA ILE A 11 -4.20 6.78 -0.57
C ILE A 11 -5.52 7.54 -0.36
N ALA A 12 -5.82 7.96 0.88
CA ALA A 12 -7.04 8.67 1.20
C ALA A 12 -7.12 9.99 0.43
N GLY A 13 -8.24 10.21 -0.27
CA GLY A 13 -8.46 11.42 -1.07
C GLY A 13 -7.63 11.54 -2.36
N LYS A 14 -6.54 10.78 -2.52
CA LYS A 14 -5.72 10.74 -3.74
C LYS A 14 -6.30 9.83 -4.83
N ASN A 15 -6.96 8.73 -4.44
CA ASN A 15 -7.57 7.77 -5.36
C ASN A 15 -8.89 8.24 -6.03
N ARG A 16 -9.17 9.54 -6.09
CA ARG A 16 -10.35 10.10 -6.80
C ARG A 16 -10.15 10.21 -8.32
N GLY A 17 -9.12 9.57 -8.87
CA GLY A 17 -8.86 9.45 -10.32
C GLY A 17 -8.43 10.72 -11.04
N LEU A 18 -8.77 11.92 -10.52
CA LEU A 18 -8.56 13.21 -11.17
C LEU A 18 -7.49 14.10 -10.51
N LEU A 19 -7.03 13.75 -9.31
CA LEU A 19 -6.16 14.61 -8.49
C LEU A 19 -4.80 14.00 -8.14
N ALA A 20 -4.55 12.74 -8.50
CA ALA A 20 -3.29 12.09 -8.20
C ALA A 20 -2.19 12.57 -9.15
N THR A 21 -1.13 13.16 -8.59
CA THR A 21 0.08 13.54 -9.34
C THR A 21 1.07 12.39 -9.43
N GLU A 22 2.08 12.51 -10.29
CA GLU A 22 3.19 11.53 -10.33
C GLU A 22 3.91 11.42 -8.98
N MET A 23 4.04 12.54 -8.25
CA MET A 23 4.59 12.50 -6.89
C MET A 23 3.71 11.70 -5.93
N ASP A 24 2.39 11.73 -6.09
CA ASP A 24 1.48 10.94 -5.28
C ASP A 24 1.63 9.45 -5.56
N ARG A 25 1.79 9.09 -6.84
CA ARG A 25 2.11 7.71 -7.24
C ARG A 25 3.39 7.22 -6.57
N VAL A 26 4.47 8.00 -6.60
CA VAL A 26 5.74 7.64 -5.93
C VAL A 26 5.54 7.46 -4.42
N ARG A 27 4.83 8.37 -3.75
CA ARG A 27 4.54 8.25 -2.31
C ARG A 27 3.76 6.99 -1.96
N VAL A 28 2.77 6.64 -2.77
CA VAL A 28 1.99 5.41 -2.59
C VAL A 28 2.88 4.19 -2.75
N LEU A 29 3.74 4.15 -3.78
CA LEU A 29 4.67 3.04 -4.00
C LEU A 29 5.66 2.86 -2.84
N SER A 30 6.24 3.94 -2.32
CA SER A 30 7.12 3.87 -1.15
C SER A 30 6.39 3.43 0.12
N ALA A 31 5.11 3.80 0.30
CA ALA A 31 4.32 3.35 1.43
C ALA A 31 3.95 1.86 1.32
N ILE A 32 3.78 1.34 0.09
CA ILE A 32 3.58 -0.09 -0.16
C ILE A 32 4.86 -0.88 0.16
N GLU A 33 6.01 -0.44 -0.33
CA GLU A 33 7.31 -1.08 -0.05
C GLU A 33 7.53 -1.25 1.47
N GLN A 34 7.35 -0.17 2.23
CA GLN A 34 7.47 -0.18 3.70
C GLN A 34 6.46 -1.12 4.37
N LEU A 35 5.27 -1.28 3.81
CA LEU A 35 4.28 -2.22 4.34
C LEU A 35 4.68 -3.67 4.05
N GLU A 36 5.21 -3.94 2.86
CA GLU A 36 5.64 -5.28 2.45
C GLU A 36 6.86 -5.78 3.24
N ASP A 37 7.78 -4.89 3.62
CA ASP A 37 8.91 -5.22 4.51
C ASP A 37 8.48 -5.84 5.85
N HIS A 38 7.28 -5.48 6.31
CA HIS A 38 6.69 -5.96 7.56
C HIS A 38 5.48 -6.87 7.34
N ASN A 39 5.23 -7.33 6.12
CA ASN A 39 4.10 -8.20 5.80
C ASN A 39 4.34 -9.62 6.34
N PRO A 40 3.59 -10.09 7.35
CA PRO A 40 3.75 -11.44 7.90
C PRO A 40 3.28 -12.53 6.94
N ASN A 41 2.57 -12.18 5.88
CA ASN A 41 2.03 -13.11 4.89
C ASN A 41 2.33 -12.63 3.45
N PRO A 42 3.59 -12.70 3.00
CA PRO A 42 4.02 -12.20 1.69
C PRO A 42 3.46 -13.00 0.50
N THR A 43 2.87 -14.18 0.76
CA THR A 43 2.28 -15.04 -0.29
C THR A 43 0.89 -15.53 0.12
N PRO A 44 -0.10 -14.62 0.26
CA PRO A 44 -1.35 -14.93 0.92
C PRO A 44 -2.20 -15.99 0.22
N ILE A 45 -1.98 -16.19 -1.08
CA ILE A 45 -2.74 -17.12 -1.94
C ILE A 45 -2.05 -18.49 -2.03
N LYS A 46 -0.79 -18.62 -1.58
CA LYS A 46 -0.04 -19.89 -1.66
C LYS A 46 -0.53 -20.93 -0.64
N THR A 47 -1.35 -20.52 0.33
CA THR A 47 -1.92 -21.38 1.39
C THR A 47 -3.35 -21.85 1.07
N LEU A 48 -3.60 -22.28 -0.17
CA LEU A 48 -4.83 -23.01 -0.52
C LEU A 48 -4.47 -24.21 -1.41
N ASN A 49 -3.78 -25.18 -0.82
CA ASN A 49 -3.78 -26.53 -1.35
C ASN A 49 -5.00 -27.24 -0.73
N TYR A 50 -6.09 -27.32 -1.50
CA TYR A 50 -7.24 -28.17 -1.19
C TYR A 50 -6.88 -29.65 -1.40
#